data_AF-A0A524PID9-F1
#
_entry.id   AF-A0A524PID9-F1
#
_cell.length_a   1.000
_cell.length_b   1.000
_cell.length_c   1.000
_cell.angle_alpha   90.00
_cell.angle_beta   90.00
_cell.angle_gamma   90.00
#
_symmetry.space_group_name_H-M   'P 1'
#
loop_
_entity.id
_entity.type
_entity.pdbx_description
1 polymer ?
#
loop_
_entity_poly.entity_id
_entity_poly.type
_entity_poly.pdbx_seq_one_letter_code
_entity_poly.pdbx_strand_id
1 'polypeptide(L)'
;MVAKQVADLITIARGLLLVVFPWLGMAQGRASLPWAAVLLAGDWTGDVLDGFLAKRSRVKQQTWVGEHDLEIDMAVSLGLLVYLIITGLVSLPVGVIYLLLWGVFFLRSGFPRSLGMLFQAPIYGWFIYSALVHTTSAGLMLVAWVLAAVVITWPRFPQQVIPGFLRGFRDFLSQDQGVEG
;
A
#
# COMPACT_ATOMS: atom_id res chain seq x y z
N MET A 1 0.25 -25.20 -11.05
CA MET A 1 -0.86 -25.13 -10.07
C MET A 1 -0.38 -24.62 -8.70
N VAL A 2 0.68 -25.20 -8.11
CA VAL A 2 1.19 -24.80 -6.77
C VAL A 2 1.58 -23.32 -6.66
N ALA A 3 2.37 -22.77 -7.60
CA ALA A 3 2.82 -21.37 -7.54
C ALA A 3 1.68 -20.34 -7.55
N LYS A 4 0.54 -20.68 -8.16
CA LYS A 4 -0.65 -19.81 -8.20
C LYS A 4 -1.36 -19.80 -6.85
N GLN A 5 -1.57 -20.97 -6.26
CA GLN A 5 -2.21 -21.09 -4.94
C GLN A 5 -1.38 -20.38 -3.86
N VAL A 6 -0.05 -20.37 -4.00
CA VAL A 6 0.85 -19.63 -3.10
C VAL A 6 0.64 -18.11 -3.24
N ALA A 7 0.61 -17.57 -4.46
CA ALA A 7 0.39 -16.13 -4.68
C ALA A 7 -1.02 -15.69 -4.24
N ASP A 8 -2.05 -16.48 -4.55
CA ASP A 8 -3.43 -16.20 -4.11
C ASP A 8 -3.52 -16.23 -2.57
N LEU A 9 -2.83 -17.17 -1.91
CA LEU A 9 -2.78 -17.28 -0.44
C LEU A 9 -2.04 -16.10 0.19
N ILE A 10 -0.90 -15.68 -0.37
CA ILE A 10 -0.15 -14.51 0.10
C ILE A 10 -1.06 -13.29 0.00
N THR A 11 -1.71 -13.08 -1.14
CA THR A 11 -2.58 -11.93 -1.36
C THR A 11 -3.79 -11.90 -0.42
N ILE A 12 -4.43 -13.06 -0.17
CA ILE A 12 -5.50 -13.16 0.84
C ILE A 12 -4.96 -12.88 2.25
N ALA A 13 -3.79 -13.40 2.60
CA ALA A 13 -3.17 -13.17 3.90
C ALA A 13 -2.83 -11.68 4.10
N ARG A 14 -2.43 -10.97 3.06
CA ARG A 14 -2.24 -9.52 3.06
C ARG A 14 -3.56 -8.79 3.33
N GLY A 15 -4.65 -9.22 2.68
CA GLY A 15 -5.99 -8.69 2.96
C GLY A 15 -6.41 -8.78 4.44
N LEU A 16 -5.95 -9.79 5.18
CA LEU A 16 -6.22 -9.90 6.62
C LEU A 16 -5.61 -8.75 7.43
N LEU A 17 -4.58 -8.07 6.92
CA LEU A 17 -3.95 -6.92 7.59
C LEU A 17 -4.91 -5.74 7.76
N LEU A 18 -5.96 -5.63 6.93
CA LEU A 18 -7.05 -4.69 7.13
C LEU A 18 -7.65 -4.80 8.54
N VAL A 19 -7.72 -6.02 9.09
CA VAL A 19 -8.30 -6.32 10.40
C VAL A 19 -7.21 -6.42 11.48
N VAL A 20 -6.07 -7.02 11.15
CA VAL A 20 -4.97 -7.25 12.12
C VAL A 20 -4.38 -5.92 12.61
N PHE A 21 -4.21 -4.92 11.76
CA PHE A 21 -3.69 -3.61 12.17
C PHE A 21 -4.61 -2.93 13.21
N PRO A 22 -5.91 -2.70 12.96
CA PRO A 22 -6.81 -2.17 13.98
C PRO A 22 -6.81 -2.99 15.27
N TRP A 23 -6.82 -4.32 15.15
CA TRP A 23 -6.80 -5.21 16.30
C TRP A 23 -5.53 -5.02 17.17
N LEU A 24 -4.34 -4.92 16.56
CA LEU A 24 -3.09 -4.62 17.27
C LEU A 24 -3.17 -3.29 18.01
N GLY A 25 -3.74 -2.27 17.36
CA GLY A 25 -3.96 -0.95 17.95
C GLY A 25 -4.86 -1.01 19.17
N MET A 26 -5.96 -1.78 19.13
CA MET A 26 -6.87 -1.94 20.26
C MET A 26 -6.25 -2.78 21.39
N ALA A 27 -5.55 -3.86 21.04
CA ALA A 27 -5.04 -4.83 22.02
C ALA A 27 -3.82 -4.31 22.80
N GLN A 28 -2.94 -3.55 22.15
CA GLN A 28 -1.63 -3.16 22.71
C GLN A 28 -1.32 -1.67 22.54
N GLY A 29 -2.19 -0.88 21.91
CA GLY A 29 -1.96 0.53 21.68
C GLY A 29 -0.66 0.77 20.91
N ARG A 30 0.07 1.83 21.28
CA ARG A 30 1.36 2.21 20.67
C ARG A 30 2.47 1.17 20.88
N ALA A 31 2.37 0.30 21.89
CA ALA A 31 3.38 -0.72 22.14
C ALA A 31 3.45 -1.78 21.03
N SER A 32 2.40 -1.88 20.20
CA SER A 32 2.39 -2.77 19.02
C SER A 32 3.13 -2.21 17.80
N LEU A 33 3.65 -0.98 17.83
CA LEU A 33 4.36 -0.36 16.70
C LEU A 33 5.44 -1.27 16.06
N PRO A 34 6.30 -1.96 16.82
CA PRO A 34 7.27 -2.88 16.24
C PRO A 34 6.61 -4.03 15.48
N TRP A 35 5.51 -4.59 16.02
CA TRP A 35 4.78 -5.67 15.37
C TRP A 35 4.08 -5.20 14.10
N ALA A 36 3.47 -4.02 14.12
CA ALA A 36 2.88 -3.41 12.94
C ALA A 36 3.95 -3.16 11.85
N ALA A 37 5.15 -2.74 12.23
CA ALA A 37 6.27 -2.55 11.29
C ALA A 37 6.75 -3.87 10.68
N VAL A 38 6.87 -4.94 11.48
CA VAL A 38 7.23 -6.26 10.97
C VAL A 38 6.18 -6.80 10.01
N LEU A 39 4.89 -6.66 10.35
CA LEU A 39 3.79 -7.08 9.47
C LEU A 39 3.78 -6.29 8.16
N LEU A 40 4.01 -4.98 8.20
CA LEU A 40 4.10 -4.15 7.00
C LEU A 40 5.30 -4.51 6.13
N ALA A 41 6.47 -4.76 6.72
CA ALA A 41 7.62 -5.25 5.98
C ALA A 41 7.37 -6.64 5.36
N GLY A 42 6.64 -7.50 6.07
CA GLY A 42 6.18 -8.80 5.58
C GLY A 42 5.22 -8.68 4.42
N ASP A 43 4.25 -7.76 4.50
CA ASP A 43 3.31 -7.42 3.42
C ASP A 43 4.05 -7.04 2.13
N TRP A 44 4.95 -6.05 2.23
CA TRP A 44 5.71 -5.60 1.07
C TRP A 44 6.67 -6.68 0.54
N THR A 45 7.19 -7.54 1.41
CA THR A 45 7.99 -8.69 0.99
C THR A 45 7.15 -9.69 0.20
N GLY A 46 5.91 -9.94 0.62
CA GLY A 46 4.95 -10.77 -0.10
C GLY A 46 4.71 -10.25 -1.52
N ASP A 47 4.42 -8.95 -1.66
CA ASP A 47 4.22 -8.29 -2.95
C ASP A 47 5.43 -8.46 -3.90
N VAL A 48 6.63 -8.17 -3.39
CA VAL A 48 7.86 -8.31 -4.18
C VAL A 48 8.08 -9.75 -4.62
N LEU A 49 7.88 -10.73 -3.72
CA LEU A 49 8.04 -12.15 -4.02
C LEU A 49 7.02 -12.65 -5.04
N ASP A 50 5.76 -12.26 -4.91
CA ASP A 50 4.70 -12.61 -5.88
C ASP A 50 5.04 -12.05 -7.27
N GLY A 51 5.53 -10.80 -7.33
CA GLY A 51 6.01 -10.17 -8.56
C GLY A 51 7.21 -10.85 -9.21
N PHE A 52 8.04 -11.59 -8.45
CA PHE A 52 9.13 -12.42 -8.97
C PHE A 52 8.65 -13.81 -9.41
N LEU A 53 7.78 -14.46 -8.62
CA LEU A 53 7.23 -15.79 -8.92
C LEU A 53 6.37 -15.77 -10.19
N ALA A 54 5.53 -14.74 -10.36
CA ALA A 54 4.71 -14.54 -11.54
C ALA A 54 5.52 -14.34 -12.84
N LYS A 55 6.74 -13.80 -12.74
CA LYS A 55 7.63 -13.62 -13.91
C LYS A 55 8.37 -14.88 -14.32
N ARG A 56 8.58 -15.81 -13.38
CA ARG A 56 9.29 -17.07 -13.63
C ARG A 56 8.38 -18.13 -14.24
N SER A 57 7.07 -18.02 -14.05
CA SER A 57 6.09 -18.79 -14.82
C SER A 57 5.94 -18.19 -16.22
N ARG A 58 6.17 -18.98 -17.28
CA ARG A 58 6.02 -18.54 -18.69
C ARG A 58 4.57 -18.22 -19.11
N VAL A 59 3.64 -18.20 -18.15
CA VAL A 59 2.21 -18.05 -18.42
C VAL A 59 1.85 -16.58 -18.20
N LYS A 60 1.82 -15.80 -19.28
CA LYS A 60 1.18 -14.48 -19.32
C LYS A 60 -0.34 -14.68 -19.19
N GLN A 61 -0.84 -14.91 -18.00
CA GLN A 61 -2.27 -14.80 -17.72
C GLN A 61 -2.45 -13.71 -16.67
N GLN A 62 -3.17 -12.66 -17.03
CA GLN A 62 -3.74 -11.72 -16.07
C GLN A 62 -4.57 -12.54 -15.09
N THR A 63 -4.09 -12.66 -13.86
CA THR A 63 -4.84 -13.29 -12.78
C THR A 63 -5.80 -12.26 -12.20
N TRP A 64 -7.01 -12.68 -11.83
CA TRP A 64 -7.99 -11.86 -11.10
C TRP A 64 -7.36 -11.19 -9.87
N VAL A 65 -6.39 -11.88 -9.23
CA VAL A 65 -5.62 -11.36 -8.10
C VAL A 65 -4.67 -10.22 -8.48
N GLY A 66 -4.04 -10.26 -9.66
CA GLY A 66 -3.22 -9.14 -10.15
C GLY A 66 -4.04 -7.93 -10.62
N GLU A 67 -5.34 -8.13 -10.90
CA GLU A 67 -6.29 -7.04 -11.16
C GLU A 67 -6.78 -6.37 -9.87
N HIS A 68 -6.85 -7.13 -8.76
CA HIS A 68 -7.33 -6.64 -7.45
C HIS A 68 -6.20 -6.30 -6.44
N ASP A 69 -4.94 -6.36 -6.88
CA ASP A 69 -3.75 -6.15 -6.06
C ASP A 69 -3.71 -4.74 -5.46
N LEU A 70 -4.10 -3.74 -6.26
CA LEU A 70 -4.19 -2.35 -5.80
C LEU A 70 -5.23 -2.18 -4.70
N GLU A 71 -6.39 -2.81 -4.86
CA GLU A 71 -7.51 -2.77 -3.91
C GLU A 71 -7.12 -3.40 -2.59
N ILE A 72 -6.35 -4.49 -2.63
CA ILE A 72 -5.81 -5.15 -1.44
C ILE A 72 -4.77 -4.26 -0.77
N ASP A 73 -3.83 -3.68 -1.52
CA ASP A 73 -2.89 -2.70 -0.98
C ASP A 73 -3.61 -1.51 -0.34
N MET A 74 -4.70 -1.04 -0.95
CA MET A 74 -5.53 0.05 -0.42
C MET A 74 -6.21 -0.38 0.88
N ALA A 75 -6.73 -1.61 0.96
CA ALA A 75 -7.28 -2.18 2.17
C ALA A 75 -6.23 -2.31 3.29
N VAL A 76 -5.02 -2.75 2.97
CA VAL A 76 -3.89 -2.80 3.92
C VAL A 76 -3.59 -1.40 4.46
N SER A 77 -3.47 -0.41 3.57
CA SER A 77 -3.24 0.98 3.98
C SER A 77 -4.40 1.56 4.81
N LEU A 78 -5.64 1.18 4.53
CA LEU A 78 -6.81 1.56 5.33
C LEU A 78 -6.74 0.97 6.74
N GLY A 79 -6.40 -0.32 6.86
CA GLY A 79 -6.18 -0.96 8.16
C GLY A 79 -5.08 -0.25 8.96
N LEU A 80 -3.99 0.13 8.29
CA LEU A 80 -2.90 0.88 8.90
C LEU A 80 -3.31 2.29 9.32
N LEU A 81 -4.13 3.00 8.54
CA LEU A 81 -4.68 4.29 8.92
C LEU A 81 -5.58 4.18 10.16
N VAL A 82 -6.46 3.18 10.20
CA VAL A 82 -7.30 2.92 11.37
C VAL A 82 -6.44 2.59 12.60
N TYR A 83 -5.37 1.82 12.44
CA TYR A 83 -4.38 1.60 13.50
C TYR A 83 -3.76 2.91 14.01
N LEU A 84 -3.32 3.79 13.10
CA LEU A 84 -2.74 5.08 13.46
C LEU A 84 -3.74 5.96 14.24
N ILE A 85 -5.03 5.89 13.89
CA ILE A 85 -6.11 6.60 14.60
C ILE A 85 -6.31 6.01 16.00
N ILE A 86 -6.47 4.68 16.10
CA ILE A 86 -6.72 3.98 17.38
C ILE A 86 -5.56 4.21 18.36
N THR A 87 -4.33 4.18 17.88
CA THR A 87 -3.13 4.42 18.70
C THR A 87 -2.86 5.90 18.99
N GLY A 88 -3.68 6.81 18.45
CA GLY A 88 -3.54 8.25 18.61
C GLY A 88 -2.26 8.82 18.00
N LEU A 89 -1.73 8.19 16.95
CA LEU A 89 -0.62 8.69 16.12
C LEU A 89 -1.13 9.58 14.97
N VAL A 90 -2.40 9.43 14.62
CA VAL A 90 -3.17 10.34 13.76
C VAL A 90 -4.45 10.70 14.50
N SER A 91 -4.85 11.97 14.46
CA SER A 91 -6.12 12.38 15.08
C SER A 91 -7.31 11.86 14.27
N LEU A 92 -8.39 11.45 14.95
CA LEU A 92 -9.61 10.99 14.30
C LEU A 92 -10.17 11.98 13.26
N PRO A 93 -10.25 13.31 13.53
CA PRO A 93 -10.73 14.26 12.53
C PRO A 93 -9.89 14.27 11.26
N VAL A 94 -8.56 14.21 11.37
CA VAL A 94 -7.66 14.16 10.21
C VAL A 94 -7.89 12.90 9.40
N GLY A 95 -7.99 11.74 10.06
CA GLY A 95 -8.28 10.47 9.39
C GLY A 95 -9.63 10.46 8.67
N VAL A 96 -10.68 10.99 9.31
CA VAL A 96 -12.02 11.08 8.72
C VAL A 96 -12.04 12.04 7.53
N ILE A 97 -11.45 13.23 7.65
CA ILE A 97 -11.35 14.19 6.54
C ILE A 97 -10.59 13.57 5.38
N TYR A 98 -9.48 12.89 5.65
CA TYR A 98 -8.69 12.21 4.64
C TYR A 98 -9.52 11.17 3.86
N LEU A 99 -10.24 10.31 4.58
CA LEU A 99 -11.11 9.29 3.97
C LEU A 99 -12.29 9.90 3.21
N LEU A 100 -12.88 10.99 3.70
CA LEU A 100 -13.97 11.67 3.01
C LEU A 100 -13.51 12.32 1.71
N LEU A 101 -12.35 13.01 1.74
CA LEU A 101 -11.79 13.62 0.54
C LEU A 101 -11.51 12.57 -0.54
N TRP A 102 -10.83 11.48 -0.18
CA TRP A 102 -10.54 10.39 -1.10
C TRP A 102 -11.80 9.62 -1.52
N GLY A 103 -12.73 9.39 -0.60
CA GLY A 103 -14.00 8.71 -0.90
C GLY A 103 -14.84 9.49 -1.91
N VAL A 104 -15.05 10.79 -1.69
CA VAL A 104 -15.73 11.66 -2.65
C VAL A 104 -14.99 11.71 -3.98
N PHE A 105 -13.66 11.74 -3.94
CA PHE A 105 -12.84 11.76 -5.14
C PHE A 105 -12.97 10.48 -5.97
N PHE A 106 -12.84 9.31 -5.35
CA PHE A 106 -12.97 8.01 -6.03
C PHE A 106 -14.40 7.75 -6.54
N LEU A 107 -15.41 8.22 -5.81
CA LEU A 107 -16.81 8.15 -6.26
C LEU A 107 -17.06 8.95 -7.54
N ARG A 108 -16.33 10.06 -7.77
CA ARG A 108 -16.47 10.88 -8.98
C ARG A 108 -15.58 10.42 -10.13
N SER A 109 -14.35 10.05 -9.81
CA SER A 109 -13.27 9.87 -10.80
C SER A 109 -12.96 8.41 -11.12
N GLY A 110 -13.62 7.46 -10.44
CA GLY A 110 -13.25 6.05 -10.46
C GLY A 110 -11.95 5.77 -9.70
N PHE A 111 -11.37 4.59 -9.96
CA PHE A 111 -10.18 4.09 -9.25
C PHE A 111 -8.95 3.97 -10.15
N PRO A 112 -8.38 5.08 -10.65
CA PRO A 112 -7.16 5.00 -11.45
C PRO A 112 -5.96 4.60 -10.58
N ARG A 113 -5.11 3.73 -11.11
CA ARG A 113 -4.01 3.09 -10.38
C ARG A 113 -3.04 4.07 -9.71
N SER A 114 -2.70 5.16 -10.39
CA SER A 114 -1.81 6.20 -9.87
C SER A 114 -2.38 6.88 -8.63
N LEU A 115 -3.69 7.04 -8.55
CA LEU A 115 -4.36 7.68 -7.42
C LEU A 115 -4.54 6.72 -6.25
N GLY A 116 -4.74 5.43 -6.50
CA GLY A 116 -4.65 4.41 -5.45
C GLY A 116 -3.28 4.39 -4.77
N MET A 117 -2.19 4.49 -5.56
CA MET A 117 -0.83 4.63 -5.02
C MET A 117 -0.66 5.94 -4.21
N LEU A 118 -1.22 7.05 -4.70
CA LEU A 118 -1.16 8.32 -4.01
C LEU A 118 -1.98 8.33 -2.71
N PHE A 119 -3.08 7.59 -2.64
CA PHE A 119 -3.87 7.39 -1.42
C PHE A 119 -3.08 6.65 -0.33
N GLN A 120 -2.24 5.69 -0.71
CA GLN A 120 -1.48 4.87 0.24
C GLN A 120 -0.22 5.57 0.74
N ALA A 121 0.46 6.33 -0.13
CA ALA A 121 1.77 6.88 0.15
C ALA A 121 1.84 7.78 1.40
N PRO A 122 0.89 8.71 1.65
CA PRO A 122 0.87 9.50 2.89
C PRO A 122 0.70 8.63 4.13
N ILE A 123 -0.11 7.58 4.06
CA ILE A 123 -0.36 6.67 5.19
C ILE A 123 0.94 5.92 5.54
N TYR A 124 1.58 5.31 4.55
CA TYR A 124 2.85 4.60 4.75
C TYR A 124 3.96 5.55 5.22
N GLY A 125 4.06 6.74 4.62
CA GLY A 125 5.02 7.76 5.01
C GLY A 125 4.84 8.19 6.47
N TRP A 126 3.60 8.45 6.89
CA TRP A 126 3.30 8.84 8.27
C TRP A 126 3.57 7.71 9.26
N PHE A 127 3.30 6.46 8.88
CA PHE A 127 3.60 5.29 9.70
C PHE A 127 5.12 5.10 9.89
N ILE A 128 5.91 5.19 8.81
CA ILE A 128 7.38 5.14 8.89
C ILE A 128 7.91 6.26 9.79
N TYR A 129 7.42 7.49 9.62
CA TYR A 129 7.78 8.62 10.47
C TYR A 129 7.45 8.34 11.95
N SER A 130 6.24 7.87 12.23
CA SER A 130 5.81 7.52 13.59
C SER A 130 6.69 6.41 14.19
N ALA A 131 7.05 5.39 13.40
CA ALA A 131 7.95 4.33 13.82
C ALA A 131 9.35 4.87 14.12
N LEU A 132 9.91 5.77 13.30
CA LEU A 132 11.23 6.38 13.56
C LEU A 132 11.25 7.17 14.88
N VAL A 133 10.17 7.91 15.17
CA VAL A 133 10.04 8.74 16.37
C VAL A 133 9.81 7.91 17.64
N HIS A 134 8.96 6.89 17.58
CA HIS A 134 8.53 6.14 18.77
C HIS A 134 9.24 4.79 18.96
N THR A 135 9.82 4.22 17.91
CA THR A 135 10.53 2.94 17.94
C THR A 135 11.59 2.93 16.85
N THR A 136 12.68 3.67 17.07
CA THR A 136 13.70 3.95 16.05
C THR A 136 14.24 2.70 15.37
N SER A 137 14.41 1.58 16.08
CA SER A 137 14.83 0.30 15.48
C SER A 137 13.84 -0.22 14.42
N ALA A 138 12.54 -0.19 14.70
CA ALA A 138 11.50 -0.60 13.76
C ALA A 138 11.37 0.38 12.58
N GLY A 139 11.47 1.68 12.84
CA GLY A 139 11.48 2.70 11.78
C GLY A 139 12.67 2.56 10.83
N LEU A 140 13.88 2.36 11.38
CA LEU A 140 15.09 2.14 10.58
C LEU A 140 15.02 0.83 9.79
N MET A 141 14.44 -0.23 10.36
CA MET A 141 14.18 -1.48 9.64
C MET A 141 13.28 -1.23 8.41
N LEU A 142 12.19 -0.49 8.54
CA LEU A 142 11.31 -0.14 7.42
C LEU A 142 12.04 0.68 6.36
N VAL A 143 12.80 1.70 6.77
CA VAL A 143 13.60 2.51 5.83
C VAL A 143 14.62 1.65 5.09
N ALA A 144 15.37 0.82 5.81
CA ALA A 144 16.34 -0.10 5.22
C ALA A 144 15.67 -1.07 4.24
N TRP A 145 14.48 -1.58 4.58
CA TRP A 145 13.70 -2.44 3.70
C TRP A 145 13.29 -1.71 2.41
N VAL A 146 12.74 -0.49 2.51
CA VAL A 146 12.34 0.31 1.35
C VAL A 146 13.55 0.60 0.45
N LEU A 147 14.69 0.99 1.03
CA LEU A 147 15.92 1.23 0.28
C LEU A 147 16.39 -0.04 -0.43
N ALA A 148 16.37 -1.20 0.25
CA ALA A 148 16.72 -2.47 -0.36
C ALA A 148 15.78 -2.83 -1.52
N ALA A 149 14.48 -2.66 -1.35
CA ALA A 149 13.49 -2.89 -2.40
C ALA A 149 13.73 -1.98 -3.62
N VAL A 150 14.02 -0.69 -3.41
CA VAL A 150 14.36 0.25 -4.49
C VAL A 150 15.65 -0.17 -5.20
N VAL A 151 16.70 -0.57 -4.47
CA VAL A 151 17.96 -1.03 -5.06
C VAL A 151 17.77 -2.30 -5.89
N ILE A 152 17.02 -3.27 -5.37
CA ILE A 152 16.73 -4.54 -6.07
C ILE A 152 15.86 -4.30 -7.31
N THR A 153 14.90 -3.38 -7.23
CA THR A 153 14.00 -3.05 -8.34
C THR A 153 14.49 -1.90 -9.23
N TRP A 154 15.71 -1.40 -8.98
CA TRP A 154 16.30 -0.23 -9.61
C TRP A 154 16.21 -0.19 -11.14
N PRO A 155 16.38 -1.30 -11.90
CA PRO A 155 16.21 -1.26 -13.35
C PRO A 155 14.78 -0.88 -13.81
N ARG A 156 13.77 -1.19 -13.00
CA ARG A 156 12.34 -0.93 -13.32
C ARG A 156 11.84 0.38 -12.78
N PHE A 157 12.34 0.82 -11.62
CA PHE A 157 11.81 1.98 -10.91
C PHE A 157 11.82 3.29 -11.76
N PRO A 158 12.94 3.72 -12.36
CA PRO A 158 12.98 4.93 -13.19
C PRO A 158 12.34 4.74 -14.58
N GLN A 159 12.27 3.51 -15.08
CA GLN A 159 11.78 3.23 -16.44
C GLN A 159 10.27 2.97 -16.52
N GLN A 160 9.67 2.44 -15.45
CA GLN A 160 8.28 1.96 -15.47
C GLN A 160 7.43 2.61 -14.38
N VAL A 161 7.93 2.67 -13.13
CA VAL A 161 7.14 3.16 -11.98
C VAL A 161 6.94 4.67 -12.07
N ILE A 162 8.02 5.44 -12.19
CA ILE A 162 7.94 6.90 -12.28
C ILE A 162 7.19 7.35 -13.55
N PRO A 163 7.52 6.86 -14.76
CA PRO A 163 6.81 7.29 -15.97
C PRO A 163 5.37 6.77 -16.04
N GLY A 164 5.08 5.62 -15.43
CA GLY A 164 3.72 5.09 -15.33
C GLY A 164 2.85 5.94 -14.40
N PHE A 165 3.37 6.32 -13.23
CA PHE A 165 2.69 7.22 -12.31
C PHE A 165 2.42 8.59 -12.96
N LEU A 166 3.44 9.21 -13.57
CA LEU A 166 3.32 10.52 -14.22
C LEU A 166 2.36 10.50 -15.42
N ARG A 167 2.37 9.42 -16.23
CA ARG A 167 1.41 9.26 -17.33
C ARG A 167 -0.01 9.07 -16.81
N GLY A 168 -0.23 8.19 -15.84
CA GLY A 168 -1.56 8.00 -15.25
C GLY A 168 -2.11 9.30 -14.63
N PHE A 169 -1.24 10.11 -14.01
CA PHE A 169 -1.64 11.43 -13.50
C PHE A 169 -1.95 12.43 -14.63
N ARG A 170 -1.15 12.45 -15.70
CA ARG A 170 -1.38 13.30 -16.87
C ARG A 170 -2.65 12.92 -17.63
N ASP A 171 -2.87 11.64 -17.89
CA ASP A 171 -4.03 11.14 -18.62
C ASP A 171 -5.32 11.47 -17.86
N PHE A 172 -5.30 11.37 -16.53
CA PHE A 172 -6.39 11.84 -15.68
C PHE A 172 -6.64 13.35 -15.83
N LEU A 173 -5.60 14.19 -15.73
CA LEU A 173 -5.73 15.64 -15.93
C LEU A 173 -6.22 16.01 -17.35
N SER A 174 -5.90 15.17 -18.34
CA SER A 174 -6.28 15.41 -19.74
C SER A 174 -7.72 14.98 -20.04
N GLN A 175 -8.22 13.92 -19.39
CA GLN A 175 -9.63 13.51 -19.49
C GLN A 175 -10.58 14.55 -18.88
N ASP A 176 -10.17 15.24 -17.81
CA ASP A 176 -10.96 16.29 -17.17
C ASP A 176 -11.09 17.56 -18.05
N GLN A 177 -10.14 17.80 -18.96
CA GLN A 177 -10.19 18.92 -19.93
C GLN A 177 -10.99 18.60 -21.21
N GLY A 178 -11.43 17.35 -21.40
CA GLY A 178 -12.14 16.91 -22.61
C GLY A 178 -13.67 16.86 -22.50
N VAL A 179 -14.25 17.28 -21.35
CA VAL A 179 -15.70 17.16 -21.08
C VAL A 179 -16.44 18.51 -21.14
N GLU A 180 -15.76 19.61 -21.48
CA GLU A 180 -16.39 20.92 -21.76
C GLU A 180 -16.42 21.29 -23.25
N GLY A 181 -16.88 20.37 -24.10
CA GLY A 181 -17.11 20.60 -25.53
C GLY A 181 -18.58 20.48 -25.90
#